data_AF-A0A2G6V8R3-F1
#
_entry.id   AF-A0A2G6V8R3-F1
#
_cell.length_a   1.000
_cell.length_b   1.000
_cell.length_c   1.000
_cell.angle_alpha   90.00
_cell.angle_beta   90.00
_cell.angle_gamma   90.00
#
_symmetry.space_group_name_H-M   'P 1'
#
loop_
_entity.id
_entity.type
_entity.pdbx_description
1 polymer ?
#
loop_
_entity_poly.entity_id
_entity_poly.type
_entity_poly.pdbx_seq_one_letter_code
_entity_poly.pdbx_strand_id
1 'polypeptide(L)'
;MKQKTIMYSLVTIAVLFIIYQINVSLALGLDTFVINLFPRKKLPSEFAAYKNLSEVKKFGNHDVSLFQKGAEYCYTFQILEIANDKIMVKVITKSEPYDHGGGNTGDNYSNTLFKMDSFGKVLDTINFKTSSSDQSEFGEIVLLNKQIVNKALLYYQTWPANGNKTKKAFIPVNKDLSWSAEKLSKYYYDTIVPNCIYLESFYAWRDDSIPYKKRESIIYYANNHWYVVYGASEDIYNNARDLSSEQHKKINDENVFHTIPNDKIKVRYYQKLEYISNMAGQTQSNSPYTYYYWDGIAYVNIPFEKDTLKFKKEDIFLDDYSNKEKSIYSTTKDNWTEMENAVNKKYSYYSNPNLKFTLISEDKSKNLYIIRKTK
;
A
#
# COMPACT_ATOMS: atom_id res chain seq x y z
N MET A 1 -46.22 36.74 48.93
CA MET A 1 -45.58 36.63 47.59
C MET A 1 -44.09 36.31 47.64
N LYS A 2 -43.27 37.00 48.45
CA LYS A 2 -41.79 36.87 48.43
C LYS A 2 -41.23 35.45 48.68
N GLN A 3 -41.85 34.65 49.56
CA GLN A 3 -41.34 33.33 49.94
C GLN A 3 -41.43 32.30 48.80
N LYS A 4 -42.54 32.31 48.05
CA LYS A 4 -42.70 31.44 46.87
C LYS A 4 -41.70 31.82 45.76
N THR A 5 -41.47 33.11 45.55
CA THR A 5 -40.50 33.60 44.56
C THR A 5 -39.07 33.15 44.90
N ILE A 6 -38.66 33.23 46.17
CA ILE A 6 -37.33 32.76 46.62
C ILE A 6 -37.18 31.25 46.42
N MET A 7 -38.22 30.47 46.75
CA MET A 7 -38.22 29.02 46.54
C MET A 7 -38.11 28.65 45.07
N TYR A 8 -38.86 29.32 44.18
CA TYR A 8 -38.75 29.10 42.74
C TYR A 8 -37.37 29.49 42.20
N SER A 9 -36.77 30.58 42.68
CA SER A 9 -35.42 30.99 42.28
C SER A 9 -34.36 29.96 42.72
N LEU A 10 -34.47 29.41 43.93
CA LEU A 10 -33.56 28.37 44.42
C LEU A 10 -33.70 27.05 43.63
N VAL A 11 -34.93 26.64 43.33
CA VAL A 11 -35.18 25.45 42.49
C VAL A 11 -34.64 25.67 41.07
N THR A 12 -34.84 26.86 40.50
CA THR A 12 -34.32 27.20 39.16
C THR A 12 -32.79 27.18 39.13
N ILE A 13 -32.12 27.73 40.15
CA ILE A 13 -30.66 27.70 40.26
C ILE A 13 -30.15 26.27 40.40
N ALA A 14 -30.81 25.44 41.22
CA ALA A 14 -30.45 24.03 41.38
C ALA A 14 -30.59 23.25 40.07
N VAL A 15 -31.70 23.44 39.33
CA VAL A 15 -31.92 22.81 38.02
C VAL A 15 -30.88 23.27 37.00
N LEU A 16 -30.58 24.56 36.93
CA LEU A 16 -29.55 25.10 36.03
C LEU A 16 -28.15 24.59 36.38
N PHE A 17 -27.84 24.44 37.67
CA PHE A 17 -26.57 23.87 38.13
C PHE A 17 -26.45 22.39 37.74
N ILE A 18 -27.52 21.61 37.87
CA ILE A 18 -27.55 20.21 37.41
C ILE A 18 -27.36 20.12 35.90
N ILE A 19 -28.06 20.96 35.12
CA ILE A 19 -27.90 21.03 33.66
C ILE A 19 -26.45 21.40 33.30
N TYR A 20 -25.83 22.36 34.00
CA TYR A 20 -24.44 22.74 33.78
C TYR A 20 -23.48 21.58 34.08
N GLN A 21 -23.65 20.88 35.21
CA GLN A 21 -22.81 19.72 35.56
C GLN A 21 -22.94 18.59 34.55
N ILE A 22 -24.14 18.33 34.03
CA ILE A 22 -24.36 17.33 32.96
C ILE A 22 -23.65 17.75 31.67
N ASN A 23 -23.78 19.02 31.25
CA ASN A 23 -23.11 19.52 30.05
C ASN A 23 -21.59 19.53 30.17
N VAL A 24 -21.05 19.90 31.34
CA VAL A 24 -19.61 19.83 31.62
C VAL A 24 -19.12 18.38 31.65
N SER A 25 -19.92 17.46 32.21
CA SER A 25 -19.57 16.04 32.22
C SER A 25 -19.52 15.43 30.82
N LEU A 26 -20.47 15.81 29.96
CA LEU A 26 -20.47 15.46 28.54
C LEU A 26 -19.28 16.10 27.80
N ALA A 27 -18.91 17.33 28.14
CA ALA A 27 -17.77 18.02 27.52
C ALA A 27 -16.40 17.48 27.99
N LEU A 28 -16.32 16.89 29.18
CA LEU A 28 -15.10 16.31 29.77
C LEU A 28 -14.93 14.82 29.49
N GLY A 29 -15.83 14.18 28.73
CA GLY A 29 -15.76 12.74 28.43
C GLY A 29 -16.07 11.84 29.64
N LEU A 30 -16.70 12.37 30.69
CA LEU A 30 -17.09 11.60 31.89
C LEU A 30 -18.11 10.50 31.56
N ASP A 31 -18.87 10.68 30.48
CA ASP A 31 -19.77 9.67 29.91
C ASP A 31 -19.01 8.42 29.43
N THR A 32 -17.91 8.58 28.70
CA THR A 32 -17.07 7.46 28.25
C THR A 32 -16.37 6.77 29.42
N PHE A 33 -15.90 7.54 30.40
CA PHE A 33 -15.32 7.00 31.63
C PHE A 33 -16.31 6.09 32.36
N VAL A 34 -17.54 6.56 32.58
CA VAL A 34 -18.59 5.78 33.26
C VAL A 34 -18.97 4.53 32.45
N ILE A 35 -19.10 4.63 31.13
CA ILE A 35 -19.38 3.47 30.26
C ILE A 35 -18.27 2.41 30.38
N ASN A 36 -17.01 2.84 30.46
CA ASN A 36 -15.86 1.95 30.57
C ASN A 36 -15.71 1.31 31.97
N LEU A 37 -16.38 1.82 33.02
CA LEU A 37 -16.38 1.22 34.36
C LEU A 37 -17.24 -0.05 34.47
N PHE A 38 -18.22 -0.24 33.59
CA PHE A 38 -19.11 -1.41 33.68
C PHE A 38 -18.45 -2.66 33.09
N PRO A 39 -18.54 -3.82 33.79
CA PRO A 39 -17.95 -5.06 33.32
C PRO A 39 -18.57 -5.46 31.98
N ARG A 40 -17.72 -5.63 30.99
CA ARG A 40 -18.14 -6.04 29.64
C ARG A 40 -18.46 -7.53 29.63
N LYS A 41 -19.37 -7.93 28.73
CA LYS A 41 -19.74 -9.34 28.56
C LYS A 41 -18.47 -10.19 28.40
N LYS A 42 -18.41 -11.27 29.18
CA LYS A 42 -17.35 -12.28 29.07
C LYS A 42 -17.28 -12.79 27.62
N LEU A 43 -16.06 -12.93 27.11
CA LEU A 43 -15.83 -13.49 25.76
C LEU A 43 -16.51 -14.87 25.66
N PRO A 44 -17.41 -15.09 24.68
CA PRO A 44 -18.01 -16.41 24.49
C PRO A 44 -16.92 -17.46 24.22
N SER A 45 -17.11 -18.67 24.77
CA SER A 45 -16.10 -19.73 24.73
C SER A 45 -15.68 -20.14 23.32
N GLU A 46 -16.60 -20.04 22.34
CA GLU A 46 -16.31 -20.35 20.94
C GLU A 46 -15.27 -19.42 20.28
N PHE A 47 -15.04 -18.23 20.84
CA PHE A 47 -14.06 -17.25 20.37
C PHE A 47 -12.73 -17.31 21.14
N ALA A 48 -12.68 -18.03 22.27
CA ALA A 48 -11.49 -18.10 23.11
C ALA A 48 -10.25 -18.69 22.41
N ALA A 49 -10.46 -19.52 21.38
CA ALA A 49 -9.38 -20.14 20.61
C ALA A 49 -8.83 -19.27 19.47
N TYR A 50 -9.45 -18.12 19.18
CA TYR A 50 -8.97 -17.22 18.11
C TYR A 50 -7.68 -16.55 18.57
N LYS A 51 -6.68 -16.55 17.69
CA LYS A 51 -5.37 -15.94 17.93
C LYS A 51 -5.11 -14.82 16.95
N ASN A 52 -4.10 -13.99 17.19
CA ASN A 52 -3.65 -13.04 16.19
C ASN A 52 -3.14 -13.81 14.96
N LEU A 53 -3.21 -13.19 13.77
CA LEU A 53 -2.78 -13.84 12.52
C LEU A 53 -1.33 -14.36 12.60
N SER A 54 -0.44 -13.63 13.27
CA SER A 54 0.97 -13.99 13.50
C SER A 54 1.17 -15.31 14.28
N GLU A 55 0.17 -15.69 15.08
CA GLU A 55 0.19 -16.88 15.93
C GLU A 55 -0.47 -18.09 15.26
N VAL A 56 -1.25 -17.88 14.19
CA VAL A 56 -1.83 -18.97 13.43
C VAL A 56 -0.74 -19.64 12.60
N LYS A 57 -0.45 -20.92 12.87
CA LYS A 57 0.54 -21.71 12.12
C LYS A 57 -0.09 -22.66 11.11
N LYS A 58 -1.32 -23.10 11.38
CA LYS A 58 -2.04 -24.06 10.55
C LYS A 58 -3.54 -23.91 10.74
N PHE A 59 -4.31 -24.14 9.69
CA PHE A 59 -5.75 -24.31 9.75
C PHE A 59 -6.19 -25.28 8.64
N GLY A 60 -7.01 -26.29 8.98
CA GLY A 60 -7.39 -27.33 8.02
C GLY A 60 -6.17 -27.93 7.30
N ASN A 61 -6.19 -27.91 5.97
CA ASN A 61 -5.09 -28.36 5.11
C ASN A 61 -4.13 -27.25 4.67
N HIS A 62 -4.08 -26.12 5.38
CA HIS A 62 -3.25 -24.97 5.04
C HIS A 62 -2.22 -24.68 6.13
N ASP A 63 -0.96 -24.52 5.73
CA ASP A 63 0.10 -24.02 6.59
C ASP A 63 0.23 -22.50 6.42
N VAL A 64 0.40 -21.80 7.54
CA VAL A 64 0.59 -20.35 7.59
C VAL A 64 2.00 -20.08 8.08
N SER A 65 2.78 -19.38 7.27
CA SER A 65 4.15 -19.02 7.61
C SER A 65 4.42 -17.55 7.29
N LEU A 66 5.28 -16.93 8.09
CA LEU A 66 5.78 -15.60 7.80
C LEU A 66 6.76 -15.71 6.63
N PHE A 67 6.46 -15.04 5.52
CA PHE A 67 7.35 -14.99 4.36
C PHE A 67 8.40 -13.88 4.55
N GLN A 68 7.94 -12.67 4.86
CA GLN A 68 8.80 -11.53 5.13
C GLN A 68 8.27 -10.79 6.36
N LYS A 69 9.16 -10.59 7.34
CA LYS A 69 8.87 -9.75 8.50
C LYS A 69 8.93 -8.27 8.08
N GLY A 70 7.94 -7.49 8.49
CA GLY A 70 8.03 -6.04 8.41
C GLY A 70 9.09 -5.51 9.37
N ALA A 71 9.62 -4.33 9.07
CA ALA A 71 10.49 -3.57 9.96
C ALA A 71 9.96 -2.14 10.10
N GLU A 72 10.62 -1.38 10.98
CA GLU A 72 10.19 -0.07 11.44
C GLU A 72 10.12 0.99 10.32
N TYR A 73 10.97 0.85 9.30
CA TYR A 73 10.98 1.70 8.12
C TYR A 73 10.08 1.11 7.02
N CYS A 74 9.14 1.92 6.54
CA CYS A 74 8.04 1.57 5.63
C CYS A 74 8.35 0.44 4.62
N TYR A 75 7.50 -0.58 4.62
CA TYR A 75 7.50 -1.68 3.66
C TYR A 75 6.37 -1.52 2.65
N THR A 76 6.70 -1.70 1.39
CA THR A 76 5.72 -1.95 0.33
C THR A 76 6.01 -3.31 -0.29
N PHE A 77 4.98 -4.13 -0.41
CA PHE A 77 5.03 -5.37 -1.18
C PHE A 77 4.40 -5.13 -2.53
N GLN A 78 5.06 -5.59 -3.59
CA GLN A 78 4.52 -5.59 -4.94
C GLN A 78 4.56 -7.00 -5.50
N ILE A 79 3.52 -7.40 -6.23
CA ILE A 79 3.48 -8.69 -6.92
C ILE A 79 3.55 -8.45 -8.41
N LEU A 80 4.45 -9.15 -9.08
CA LEU A 80 4.59 -9.11 -10.52
C LEU A 80 4.41 -10.50 -11.09
N GLU A 81 3.41 -10.66 -11.95
CA GLU A 81 3.17 -11.91 -12.67
C GLU A 81 4.01 -11.94 -13.95
N ILE A 82 4.75 -13.04 -14.17
CA ILE A 82 5.78 -13.11 -15.23
C ILE A 82 5.46 -14.19 -16.28
N ALA A 83 4.35 -14.91 -16.11
CA ALA A 83 3.85 -16.10 -16.82
C ALA A 83 4.17 -17.45 -16.15
N ASN A 84 3.39 -18.48 -16.51
CA ASN A 84 3.56 -19.90 -16.18
C ASN A 84 3.86 -20.14 -14.70
N ASP A 85 2.92 -19.73 -13.85
CA ASP A 85 2.88 -20.06 -12.42
C ASP A 85 4.08 -19.54 -11.61
N LYS A 86 4.81 -18.57 -12.16
CA LYS A 86 5.89 -17.87 -11.46
C LYS A 86 5.47 -16.44 -11.19
N ILE A 87 5.63 -16.05 -9.92
CA ILE A 87 5.47 -14.67 -9.49
C ILE A 87 6.80 -14.13 -8.99
N MET A 88 6.95 -12.81 -9.07
CA MET A 88 7.94 -12.08 -8.29
C MET A 88 7.25 -11.31 -7.18
N VAL A 89 7.78 -11.44 -5.97
CA VAL A 89 7.43 -10.58 -4.85
C VAL A 89 8.56 -9.58 -4.68
N LYS A 90 8.27 -8.30 -4.90
CA LYS A 90 9.20 -7.20 -4.61
C LYS A 90 8.89 -6.65 -3.22
N VAL A 91 9.90 -6.64 -2.37
CA VAL A 91 9.87 -6.04 -1.04
C VAL A 91 10.68 -4.77 -1.11
N ILE A 92 10.03 -3.64 -0.84
CA ILE A 92 10.65 -2.32 -0.82
C ILE A 92 10.75 -1.90 0.63
N THR A 93 11.94 -1.57 1.10
CA THR A 93 12.18 -1.04 2.44
C THR A 93 12.81 0.33 2.30
N LYS A 94 12.19 1.35 2.88
CA LYS A 94 12.81 2.68 2.99
C LYS A 94 14.11 2.56 3.79
N SER A 95 15.20 3.11 3.24
CA SER A 95 16.51 3.17 3.88
C SER A 95 16.83 4.61 4.30
N GLU A 96 18.11 4.96 4.44
CA GLU A 96 18.56 6.30 4.82
C GLU A 96 18.03 7.40 3.88
N PRO A 97 17.69 8.59 4.39
CA PRO A 97 17.32 9.72 3.56
C PRO A 97 18.48 10.05 2.61
N TYR A 98 18.12 10.46 1.40
CA TYR A 98 19.05 11.00 0.43
C TYR A 98 19.06 12.52 0.56
N ASP A 99 20.23 13.11 0.79
CA ASP A 99 20.45 14.55 0.81
C ASP A 99 21.71 14.88 0.00
N HIS A 100 21.52 15.49 -1.17
CA HIS A 100 22.62 15.95 -2.01
C HIS A 100 22.93 17.44 -1.83
N GLY A 101 22.28 18.11 -0.87
CA GLY A 101 22.32 19.57 -0.72
C GLY A 101 21.52 20.30 -1.80
N GLY A 102 21.36 21.62 -1.64
CA GLY A 102 20.69 22.47 -2.64
C GLY A 102 19.18 22.27 -2.78
N GLY A 103 18.52 21.65 -1.79
CA GLY A 103 17.08 21.39 -1.79
C GLY A 103 16.65 20.06 -2.45
N ASN A 104 17.60 19.27 -2.96
CA ASN A 104 17.34 17.94 -3.49
C ASN A 104 17.39 16.89 -2.38
N THR A 105 16.24 16.69 -1.74
CA THR A 105 16.03 15.62 -0.76
C THR A 105 15.22 14.50 -1.39
N GLY A 106 15.47 13.26 -0.95
CA GLY A 106 14.76 12.09 -1.40
C GLY A 106 14.87 10.95 -0.39
N ASP A 107 14.32 9.81 -0.76
CA ASP A 107 14.38 8.59 0.02
C ASP A 107 15.12 7.54 -0.80
N ASN A 108 16.12 6.92 -0.19
CA ASN A 108 16.69 5.70 -0.73
C ASN A 108 15.82 4.51 -0.32
N TYR A 109 15.75 3.51 -1.19
CA TYR A 109 15.03 2.27 -0.93
C TYR A 109 15.92 1.07 -1.21
N SER A 110 15.88 0.11 -0.30
CA SER A 110 16.38 -1.24 -0.53
C SER A 110 15.26 -2.09 -1.11
N ASN A 111 15.51 -2.69 -2.27
CA ASN A 111 14.56 -3.52 -2.98
C ASN A 111 15.09 -4.95 -3.01
N THR A 112 14.27 -5.90 -2.57
CA THR A 112 14.52 -7.34 -2.70
C THR A 112 13.44 -7.95 -3.57
N LEU A 113 13.82 -8.61 -4.66
CA LEU A 113 12.89 -9.38 -5.47
C LEU A 113 13.11 -10.86 -5.22
N PHE A 114 12.02 -11.54 -4.86
CA PHE A 114 11.97 -12.98 -4.70
C PHE A 114 11.26 -13.58 -5.90
N LYS A 115 11.92 -14.47 -6.63
CA LYS A 115 11.28 -15.29 -7.66
C LYS A 115 10.72 -16.53 -7.01
N MET A 116 9.41 -16.75 -7.12
CA MET A 116 8.72 -17.87 -6.49
C MET A 116 8.13 -18.81 -7.54
N ASP A 117 8.12 -20.10 -7.23
CA ASP A 117 7.35 -21.09 -8.00
C ASP A 117 5.86 -21.10 -7.58
N SER A 118 5.10 -21.98 -8.22
CA SER A 118 3.66 -22.13 -8.00
C SER A 118 3.27 -22.64 -6.62
N PHE A 119 4.21 -23.22 -5.86
CA PHE A 119 4.03 -23.66 -4.48
C PHE A 119 4.52 -22.62 -3.46
N GLY A 120 5.05 -21.50 -3.95
CA GLY A 120 5.54 -20.41 -3.13
C GLY A 120 6.90 -20.72 -2.49
N LYS A 121 7.70 -21.57 -3.12
CA LYS A 121 9.11 -21.75 -2.80
C LYS A 121 9.92 -20.67 -3.50
N VAL A 122 10.83 -20.02 -2.78
CA VAL A 122 11.77 -19.06 -3.38
C VAL A 122 12.79 -19.84 -4.20
N LEU A 123 12.85 -19.54 -5.50
CA LEU A 123 13.79 -20.14 -6.45
C LEU A 123 15.10 -19.35 -6.52
N ASP A 124 15.02 -18.02 -6.48
CA ASP A 124 16.17 -17.13 -6.53
C ASP A 124 15.78 -15.74 -5.99
N THR A 125 16.78 -14.93 -5.64
CA THR A 125 16.63 -13.58 -5.12
C THR A 125 17.62 -12.62 -5.76
N ILE A 126 17.21 -11.37 -5.98
CA ILE A 126 18.10 -10.26 -6.35
C ILE A 126 17.80 -9.04 -5.50
N ASN A 127 18.87 -8.33 -5.12
CA ASN A 127 18.80 -7.10 -4.34
C ASN A 127 19.34 -5.92 -5.15
N PHE A 128 18.70 -4.78 -5.01
CA PHE A 128 19.20 -3.52 -5.56
C PHE A 128 18.70 -2.33 -4.75
N LYS A 129 19.40 -1.20 -4.88
CA LYS A 129 18.97 0.07 -4.31
C LYS A 129 18.29 0.93 -5.39
N THR A 130 17.31 1.72 -4.98
CA THR A 130 16.68 2.78 -5.79
C THR A 130 16.56 4.03 -4.96
N SER A 131 16.20 5.13 -5.60
CA SER A 131 15.91 6.40 -4.94
C SER A 131 14.67 7.03 -5.54
N SER A 132 13.93 7.81 -4.75
CA SER A 132 12.86 8.69 -5.26
C SER A 132 13.41 9.93 -5.98
N SER A 133 14.66 10.30 -5.72
CA SER A 133 15.39 11.30 -6.50
C SER A 133 16.03 10.64 -7.71
N ASP A 134 15.70 11.13 -8.90
CA ASP A 134 16.34 10.73 -10.15
C ASP A 134 17.84 11.06 -10.14
N GLN A 135 18.30 11.95 -9.24
CA GLN A 135 19.70 12.36 -9.03
C GLN A 135 20.57 11.41 -8.20
N SER A 136 19.98 10.55 -7.37
CA SER A 136 20.76 9.63 -6.54
C SER A 136 21.56 8.63 -7.37
N GLU A 137 22.77 8.30 -6.94
CA GLU A 137 23.64 7.28 -7.50
C GLU A 137 22.99 5.90 -7.74
N PHE A 138 21.83 5.62 -7.13
CA PHE A 138 21.09 4.37 -7.33
C PHE A 138 20.14 4.40 -8.53
N GLY A 139 19.67 5.58 -8.93
CA GLY A 139 18.75 5.77 -10.05
C GLY A 139 17.34 5.20 -9.83
N GLU A 140 16.57 5.19 -10.92
CA GLU A 140 15.21 4.65 -10.98
C GLU A 140 15.20 3.25 -11.61
N ILE A 141 14.66 2.26 -10.90
CA ILE A 141 14.51 0.88 -11.41
C ILE A 141 13.03 0.54 -11.60
N VAL A 142 12.72 0.08 -12.81
CA VAL A 142 11.40 -0.39 -13.22
C VAL A 142 11.49 -1.85 -13.68
N LEU A 143 10.37 -2.57 -13.59
CA LEU A 143 10.26 -3.92 -14.10
C LEU A 143 9.50 -3.93 -15.42
N LEU A 144 10.24 -4.04 -16.52
CA LEU A 144 9.68 -3.94 -17.86
C LEU A 144 10.06 -5.16 -18.68
N ASN A 145 9.09 -5.73 -19.40
CA ASN A 145 9.28 -6.88 -20.28
C ASN A 145 10.12 -8.01 -19.65
N LYS A 146 9.80 -8.38 -18.40
CA LYS A 146 10.52 -9.43 -17.64
C LYS A 146 12.03 -9.10 -17.44
N GLN A 147 12.36 -7.82 -17.32
CA GLN A 147 13.70 -7.32 -17.07
C GLN A 147 13.67 -6.29 -15.94
N ILE A 148 14.76 -6.21 -15.18
CA ILE A 148 15.00 -5.15 -14.22
C ILE A 148 15.76 -4.06 -14.97
N VAL A 149 15.18 -2.88 -15.10
CA VAL A 149 15.69 -1.82 -15.97
C VAL A 149 15.98 -0.59 -15.13
N ASN A 150 17.24 -0.16 -15.11
CA ASN A 150 17.66 1.09 -14.48
C ASN A 150 17.77 2.18 -15.54
N LYS A 151 16.78 3.08 -15.58
CA LYS A 151 16.67 4.11 -16.62
C LYS A 151 17.66 5.25 -16.42
N ALA A 152 18.02 5.57 -15.18
CA ALA A 152 18.98 6.63 -14.88
C ALA A 152 20.42 6.20 -15.19
N LEU A 153 20.76 4.95 -14.89
CA LEU A 153 22.11 4.39 -15.09
C LEU A 153 22.25 3.58 -16.40
N LEU A 154 21.21 3.55 -17.23
CA LEU A 154 21.21 3.00 -18.58
C LEU A 154 21.71 1.55 -18.66
N TYR A 155 21.21 0.70 -17.76
CA TYR A 155 21.46 -0.74 -17.80
C TYR A 155 20.20 -1.54 -17.50
N TYR A 156 20.20 -2.81 -17.90
CA TYR A 156 19.15 -3.75 -17.57
C TYR A 156 19.74 -5.11 -17.17
N GLN A 157 18.95 -5.91 -16.45
CA GLN A 157 19.26 -7.28 -16.08
C GLN A 157 18.11 -8.18 -16.53
N THR A 158 18.44 -9.32 -17.13
CA THR A 158 17.44 -10.30 -17.59
C THR A 158 17.04 -11.31 -16.52
N TRP A 159 17.39 -11.03 -15.26
CA TRP A 159 17.17 -11.91 -14.13
C TRP A 159 15.73 -12.43 -14.02
N PRO A 160 14.66 -11.62 -14.19
CA PRO A 160 13.30 -12.16 -14.11
C PRO A 160 13.06 -13.27 -15.15
N ALA A 161 13.54 -13.11 -16.38
CA ALA A 161 13.38 -14.08 -17.45
C ALA A 161 14.25 -15.35 -17.31
N ASN A 162 15.54 -15.21 -17.03
CA ASN A 162 16.50 -16.33 -17.13
C ASN A 162 17.43 -16.50 -15.91
N GLY A 163 17.26 -15.71 -14.85
CA GLY A 163 18.12 -15.76 -13.66
C GLY A 163 19.49 -15.11 -13.83
N ASN A 164 19.80 -14.53 -14.99
CA ASN A 164 21.06 -13.82 -15.20
C ASN A 164 21.05 -12.44 -14.51
N LYS A 165 21.93 -12.27 -13.52
CA LYS A 165 22.09 -11.04 -12.73
C LYS A 165 23.09 -10.05 -13.33
N THR A 166 23.72 -10.35 -14.46
CA THR A 166 24.69 -9.45 -15.11
C THR A 166 23.97 -8.22 -15.66
N LYS A 167 24.51 -7.04 -15.32
CA LYS A 167 24.06 -5.76 -15.89
C LYS A 167 24.52 -5.68 -17.35
N LYS A 168 23.58 -5.40 -18.25
CA LYS A 168 23.81 -5.12 -19.66
C LYS A 168 23.55 -3.64 -19.91
N ALA A 169 24.52 -2.95 -20.49
CA ALA A 169 24.35 -1.55 -20.87
C ALA A 169 23.32 -1.42 -21.99
N PHE A 170 22.66 -0.26 -22.04
CA PHE A 170 21.84 0.10 -23.20
C PHE A 170 22.75 0.36 -24.39
N ILE A 171 22.26 0.09 -25.59
CA ILE A 171 23.00 0.33 -26.83
C ILE A 171 22.91 1.84 -27.16
N PRO A 172 24.03 2.57 -27.16
CA PRO A 172 24.01 3.99 -27.48
C PRO A 172 23.83 4.22 -28.99
N VAL A 173 23.01 5.20 -29.34
CA VAL A 173 22.79 5.68 -30.71
C VAL A 173 23.03 7.19 -30.74
N ASN A 174 23.84 7.65 -31.68
CA ASN A 174 24.23 9.07 -31.80
C ASN A 174 24.88 9.65 -30.52
N LYS A 175 25.66 8.84 -29.78
CA LYS A 175 26.31 9.31 -28.53
C LYS A 175 27.34 10.41 -28.78
N ASP A 176 27.96 10.42 -29.95
CA ASP A 176 28.88 11.46 -30.42
C ASP A 176 28.17 12.75 -30.89
N LEU A 177 26.82 12.75 -30.93
CA LEU A 177 25.98 13.89 -31.31
C LEU A 177 26.27 14.42 -32.73
N SER A 178 26.75 13.55 -33.61
CA SER A 178 27.18 13.89 -34.99
C SER A 178 26.04 13.89 -36.01
N TRP A 179 24.86 13.35 -35.67
CA TRP A 179 23.75 13.27 -36.61
C TRP A 179 23.06 14.62 -36.82
N SER A 180 22.63 14.87 -38.06
CA SER A 180 21.76 16.01 -38.38
C SER A 180 20.35 15.82 -37.81
N ALA A 181 19.62 16.92 -37.63
CA ALA A 181 18.22 16.88 -37.21
C ALA A 181 17.35 16.04 -38.16
N GLU A 182 17.57 16.14 -39.47
CA GLU A 182 16.87 15.34 -40.48
C GLU A 182 17.15 13.84 -40.30
N LYS A 183 18.41 13.45 -40.06
CA LYS A 183 18.79 12.06 -39.84
C LYS A 183 18.18 11.50 -38.55
N LEU A 184 18.17 12.31 -37.48
CA LEU A 184 17.53 11.96 -36.21
C LEU A 184 16.03 11.77 -36.36
N SER A 185 15.36 12.71 -37.03
CA SER A 185 13.92 12.65 -37.31
C SER A 185 13.57 11.40 -38.12
N LYS A 186 14.32 11.14 -39.20
CA LYS A 186 14.15 9.94 -40.02
C LYS A 186 14.34 8.66 -39.20
N TYR A 187 15.40 8.58 -38.39
CA TYR A 187 15.63 7.41 -37.54
C TYR A 187 14.51 7.21 -36.52
N TYR A 188 14.01 8.29 -35.91
CA TYR A 188 12.91 8.24 -34.95
C TYR A 188 11.63 7.69 -35.59
N TYR A 189 11.15 8.30 -36.68
CA TYR A 189 9.89 7.94 -37.31
C TYR A 189 9.96 6.62 -38.10
N ASP A 190 11.07 6.34 -38.79
CA ASP A 190 11.17 5.15 -39.64
C ASP A 190 11.65 3.91 -38.87
N THR A 191 12.42 4.09 -37.79
CA THR A 191 13.05 2.96 -37.07
C THR A 191 12.50 2.77 -35.67
N ILE A 192 12.37 3.82 -34.85
CA ILE A 192 11.99 3.67 -33.44
C ILE A 192 10.49 3.44 -33.30
N VAL A 193 9.68 4.42 -33.74
CA VAL A 193 8.22 4.43 -33.55
C VAL A 193 7.53 3.13 -34.01
N PRO A 194 7.78 2.61 -35.24
CA PRO A 194 7.08 1.42 -35.73
C PRO A 194 7.52 0.11 -35.06
N ASN A 195 8.73 0.04 -34.51
CA ASN A 195 9.32 -1.22 -34.04
C ASN A 195 9.41 -1.33 -32.51
N CYS A 196 9.28 -0.21 -31.79
CA CYS A 196 9.42 -0.20 -30.33
C CYS A 196 8.12 -0.63 -29.62
N ILE A 197 8.29 -1.46 -28.60
CA ILE A 197 7.20 -1.82 -27.65
C ILE A 197 7.27 -1.00 -26.36
N TYR A 198 8.36 -0.26 -26.16
CA TYR A 198 8.55 0.69 -25.09
C TYR A 198 9.27 1.92 -25.63
N LEU A 199 8.83 3.09 -25.18
CA LEU A 199 9.39 4.38 -25.54
C LEU A 199 9.22 5.35 -24.37
N GLU A 200 10.27 6.07 -24.01
CA GLU A 200 10.22 7.13 -23.00
C GLU A 200 11.27 8.20 -23.30
N SER A 201 10.86 9.46 -23.18
CA SER A 201 11.75 10.61 -23.22
C SER A 201 12.46 10.76 -21.87
N PHE A 202 13.77 11.01 -21.86
CA PHE A 202 14.51 11.30 -20.63
C PHE A 202 15.64 12.32 -20.86
N TYR A 203 16.05 12.99 -19.79
CA TYR A 203 17.11 13.98 -19.83
C TYR A 203 18.42 13.37 -19.32
N ALA A 204 19.44 13.27 -20.18
CA ALA A 204 20.71 12.58 -19.91
C ALA A 204 21.69 13.40 -19.04
N TRP A 205 21.24 13.88 -17.88
CA TRP A 205 22.02 14.79 -17.04
C TRP A 205 23.24 14.16 -16.36
N ARG A 206 23.30 12.82 -16.25
CA ARG A 206 24.43 12.07 -15.66
C ARG A 206 25.62 11.91 -16.61
N ASP A 207 25.43 12.10 -17.91
CA ASP A 207 26.52 12.00 -18.87
C ASP A 207 27.09 13.40 -19.12
N ASP A 208 28.10 13.76 -18.34
CA ASP A 208 28.77 15.06 -18.45
C ASP A 208 29.54 15.26 -19.76
N SER A 209 29.72 14.19 -20.55
CA SER A 209 30.24 14.32 -21.91
C SER A 209 29.22 14.94 -22.88
N ILE A 210 27.94 14.99 -22.52
CA ILE A 210 26.85 15.53 -23.34
C ILE A 210 26.59 17.00 -22.96
N PRO A 211 26.72 17.95 -23.92
CA PRO A 211 26.41 19.35 -23.69
C PRO A 211 24.97 19.54 -23.21
N TYR A 212 24.76 20.43 -22.23
CA TYR A 212 23.46 20.71 -21.61
C TYR A 212 22.30 20.84 -22.62
N LYS A 213 22.52 21.58 -23.72
CA LYS A 213 21.52 21.83 -24.76
C LYS A 213 21.18 20.62 -25.66
N LYS A 214 21.85 19.47 -25.45
CA LYS A 214 21.70 18.24 -26.24
C LYS A 214 21.42 17.01 -25.35
N ARG A 215 21.03 17.22 -24.10
CA ARG A 215 20.76 16.14 -23.14
C ARG A 215 19.38 15.50 -23.30
N GLU A 216 18.47 16.12 -24.04
CA GLU A 216 17.21 15.51 -24.46
C GLU A 216 17.50 14.21 -25.23
N SER A 217 16.97 13.11 -24.72
CA SER A 217 17.29 11.76 -25.20
C SER A 217 16.06 10.86 -25.11
N ILE A 218 16.12 9.73 -25.79
CA ILE A 218 15.01 8.77 -25.85
C ILE A 218 15.53 7.39 -25.47
N ILE A 219 14.86 6.75 -24.51
CA ILE A 219 15.01 5.33 -24.21
C ILE A 219 13.93 4.58 -24.99
N TYR A 220 14.32 3.48 -25.63
CA TYR A 220 13.36 2.58 -26.26
C TYR A 220 13.79 1.13 -26.20
N TYR A 221 12.80 0.23 -26.29
CA TYR A 221 13.02 -1.21 -26.38
C TYR A 221 12.48 -1.75 -27.71
N ALA A 222 13.38 -2.34 -28.50
CA ALA A 222 13.07 -2.96 -29.79
C ALA A 222 14.02 -4.14 -30.02
N ASN A 223 13.63 -5.13 -30.82
CA ASN A 223 14.50 -6.25 -31.22
C ASN A 223 15.23 -6.92 -30.04
N ASN A 224 14.55 -7.07 -28.91
CA ASN A 224 15.07 -7.63 -27.66
C ASN A 224 16.25 -6.88 -27.01
N HIS A 225 16.46 -5.60 -27.34
CA HIS A 225 17.50 -4.77 -26.77
C HIS A 225 16.97 -3.42 -26.32
N TRP A 226 17.62 -2.88 -25.29
CA TRP A 226 17.44 -1.51 -24.84
C TRP A 226 18.41 -0.59 -25.56
N TYR A 227 17.91 0.55 -25.99
CA TYR A 227 18.66 1.56 -26.71
C TYR A 227 18.48 2.93 -26.06
N VAL A 228 19.47 3.80 -26.28
CA VAL A 228 19.38 5.24 -26.00
C VAL A 228 19.72 5.99 -27.27
N VAL A 229 18.82 6.85 -27.74
CA VAL A 229 19.16 7.87 -28.75
C VAL A 229 19.44 9.18 -28.04
N TYR A 230 20.65 9.71 -28.25
CA TYR A 230 21.09 10.98 -27.67
C TYR A 230 20.85 12.16 -28.62
N GLY A 231 20.58 13.33 -28.03
CA GLY A 231 20.42 14.59 -28.75
C GLY A 231 19.13 14.66 -29.54
N ALA A 232 18.03 14.10 -29.01
CA ALA A 232 16.70 14.30 -29.56
C ALA A 232 16.37 15.80 -29.61
N SER A 233 15.67 16.24 -30.66
CA SER A 233 15.10 17.59 -30.69
C SER A 233 13.86 17.66 -29.79
N GLU A 234 13.49 18.87 -29.39
CA GLU A 234 12.31 19.13 -28.56
C GLU A 234 11.03 18.50 -29.14
N ASP A 235 10.81 18.61 -30.46
CA ASP A 235 9.65 17.99 -31.14
C ASP A 235 9.63 16.47 -30.99
N ILE A 236 10.77 15.82 -31.21
CA ILE A 236 10.92 14.35 -31.09
C ILE A 236 10.77 13.92 -29.63
N TYR A 237 11.35 14.69 -28.71
CA TYR A 237 11.28 14.46 -27.27
C TYR A 237 9.83 14.53 -26.76
N ASN A 238 9.11 15.59 -27.12
CA ASN A 238 7.70 15.77 -26.75
C ASN A 238 6.81 14.69 -27.37
N ASN A 239 7.00 14.38 -28.66
CA ASN A 239 6.24 13.31 -29.30
C ASN A 239 6.48 11.94 -28.64
N ALA A 240 7.72 11.62 -28.27
CA ALA A 240 8.03 10.38 -27.57
C ALA A 240 7.36 10.29 -26.20
N ARG A 241 7.27 11.42 -25.47
CA ARG A 241 6.53 11.52 -24.21
C ARG A 241 5.05 11.25 -24.41
N ASP A 242 4.43 11.87 -25.42
CA ASP A 242 3.00 11.75 -25.70
C ASP A 242 2.65 10.31 -26.12
N LEU A 243 3.45 9.71 -27.02
CA LEU A 243 3.30 8.30 -27.42
C LEU A 243 3.48 7.34 -26.23
N SER A 244 4.39 7.65 -25.30
CA SER A 244 4.59 6.86 -24.08
C SER A 244 3.31 6.80 -23.23
N SER A 245 2.66 7.95 -23.05
CA SER A 245 1.44 8.09 -22.24
C SER A 245 0.17 7.59 -22.93
N GLU A 246 -0.01 7.89 -24.22
CA GLU A 246 -1.30 7.69 -24.91
C GLU A 246 -1.46 6.27 -25.46
N GLN A 247 -0.36 5.57 -25.77
CA GLN A 247 -0.40 4.23 -26.36
C GLN A 247 -0.16 3.10 -25.35
N HIS A 248 -0.23 3.37 -24.04
CA HIS A 248 0.07 2.39 -22.99
C HIS A 248 1.45 1.72 -23.15
N LYS A 249 2.40 2.38 -23.82
CA LYS A 249 3.78 1.91 -23.96
C LYS A 249 4.59 2.10 -22.67
N LYS A 250 3.96 2.63 -21.62
CA LYS A 250 4.42 2.65 -20.23
C LYS A 250 3.53 1.72 -19.38
N ILE A 251 4.12 0.68 -18.80
CA ILE A 251 3.44 -0.19 -17.83
C ILE A 251 3.39 0.58 -16.50
N ASN A 252 2.21 1.00 -16.06
CA ASN A 252 2.04 1.79 -14.83
C ASN A 252 1.67 0.94 -13.60
N ASP A 253 1.13 -0.27 -13.79
CA ASP A 253 0.63 -1.09 -12.68
C ASP A 253 1.64 -2.16 -12.28
N GLU A 254 2.60 -1.77 -11.44
CA GLU A 254 3.55 -2.68 -10.79
C GLU A 254 2.96 -3.33 -9.52
N ASN A 255 1.67 -3.14 -9.20
CA ASN A 255 1.05 -3.56 -7.94
C ASN A 255 -0.21 -4.41 -8.14
N VAL A 256 -0.16 -5.69 -7.77
CA VAL A 256 -1.33 -6.60 -7.79
C VAL A 256 -1.83 -6.95 -6.38
N PHE A 257 -1.33 -6.30 -5.33
CA PHE A 257 -1.96 -6.45 -4.02
C PHE A 257 -3.32 -5.77 -4.03
N HIS A 258 -4.35 -6.55 -3.74
CA HIS A 258 -5.71 -6.06 -3.64
C HIS A 258 -6.14 -6.04 -2.17
N THR A 259 -7.14 -5.22 -1.85
CA THR A 259 -7.87 -5.37 -0.58
C THR A 259 -8.57 -6.72 -0.56
N ILE A 260 -8.69 -7.35 0.60
CA ILE A 260 -9.45 -8.59 0.71
C ILE A 260 -10.89 -8.34 0.24
N PRO A 261 -11.50 -9.18 -0.61
CA PRO A 261 -12.88 -8.98 -1.00
C PRO A 261 -13.74 -9.04 0.26
N ASN A 262 -14.57 -8.01 0.47
CA ASN A 262 -15.37 -7.89 1.68
C ASN A 262 -16.25 -9.12 1.92
N ASP A 263 -16.75 -9.76 0.86
CA ASP A 263 -17.55 -10.99 0.91
C ASP A 263 -16.79 -12.21 1.46
N LYS A 264 -15.45 -12.18 1.45
CA LYS A 264 -14.61 -13.20 2.09
C LYS A 264 -14.37 -12.92 3.58
N ILE A 265 -14.39 -11.66 4.03
CA ILE A 265 -14.22 -11.35 5.45
C ILE A 265 -15.55 -11.52 6.14
N LYS A 266 -15.60 -12.42 7.12
CA LYS A 266 -16.81 -12.65 7.92
C LYS A 266 -16.51 -12.36 9.38
N VAL A 267 -16.99 -11.23 9.89
CA VAL A 267 -16.90 -10.92 11.32
C VAL A 267 -17.93 -11.78 12.05
N ARG A 268 -17.47 -12.58 13.02
CA ARG A 268 -18.31 -13.50 13.79
C ARG A 268 -18.66 -12.97 15.16
N TYR A 269 -17.78 -12.14 15.72
CA TYR A 269 -17.98 -11.48 17.00
C TYR A 269 -17.10 -10.23 17.08
N TYR A 270 -17.56 -9.26 17.86
CA TYR A 270 -16.81 -8.06 18.18
C TYR A 270 -16.84 -7.83 19.68
N GLN A 271 -15.65 -7.85 20.28
CA GLN A 271 -15.46 -7.58 21.69
C GLN A 271 -15.14 -6.09 21.84
N LYS A 272 -16.10 -5.33 22.35
CA LYS A 272 -15.89 -3.95 22.79
C LYS A 272 -14.80 -3.91 23.87
N LEU A 273 -13.81 -3.02 23.73
CA LEU A 273 -12.67 -2.85 24.64
C LEU A 273 -12.48 -1.42 25.16
N GLU A 274 -12.99 -0.41 24.49
CA GLU A 274 -12.97 0.95 25.03
C GLU A 274 -14.00 1.79 24.28
N TYR A 275 -14.81 2.55 25.02
CA TYR A 275 -15.61 3.59 24.43
C TYR A 275 -14.81 4.89 24.47
N ILE A 276 -14.58 5.49 23.31
CA ILE A 276 -13.69 6.63 23.16
C ILE A 276 -14.48 7.79 22.57
N SER A 277 -14.27 8.99 23.12
CA SER A 277 -14.72 10.25 22.55
C SER A 277 -13.52 11.00 21.99
N ASN A 278 -13.58 11.40 20.73
CA ASN A 278 -12.57 12.25 20.11
C ASN A 278 -13.23 13.53 19.57
N MET A 279 -12.58 14.67 19.79
CA MET A 279 -13.02 15.93 19.19
C MET A 279 -12.41 16.05 17.79
N ALA A 280 -13.26 16.12 16.76
CA ALA A 280 -12.80 16.50 15.44
C ALA A 280 -12.51 18.01 15.42
N GLY A 281 -11.30 18.37 14.98
CA GLY A 281 -10.87 19.77 14.89
C GLY A 281 -11.77 20.58 13.95
N GLN A 282 -11.87 21.88 14.22
CA GLN A 282 -12.58 22.81 13.36
C GLN A 282 -11.91 22.86 11.97
N THR A 283 -12.69 22.68 10.92
CA THR A 283 -12.26 22.98 9.54
C THR A 283 -12.94 24.28 9.09
N GLN A 284 -12.49 24.90 8.00
CA GLN A 284 -13.14 26.13 7.48
C GLN A 284 -14.63 25.94 7.18
N SER A 285 -15.09 24.70 7.01
CA SER A 285 -16.46 24.36 6.58
C SER A 285 -17.34 23.80 7.70
N ASN A 286 -16.76 23.34 8.82
CA ASN A 286 -17.50 22.64 9.88
C ASN A 286 -17.06 23.09 11.27
N SER A 287 -18.05 23.35 12.13
CA SER A 287 -17.86 23.50 13.57
C SER A 287 -17.23 22.23 14.17
N PRO A 288 -16.44 22.36 15.25
CA PRO A 288 -15.92 21.20 15.95
C PRO A 288 -17.09 20.33 16.44
N TYR A 289 -16.94 19.02 16.31
CA TYR A 289 -17.89 18.05 16.82
C TYR A 289 -17.15 16.92 17.52
N THR A 290 -17.74 16.39 18.59
CA THR A 290 -17.24 15.19 19.25
C THR A 290 -17.86 13.99 18.56
N TYR A 291 -17.03 13.02 18.17
CA TYR A 291 -17.49 11.73 17.71
C TYR A 291 -17.11 10.66 18.72
N TYR A 292 -17.98 9.67 18.84
CA TYR A 292 -17.83 8.57 19.75
C TYR A 292 -17.74 7.28 18.97
N TYR A 293 -16.88 6.37 19.43
CA TYR A 293 -16.70 5.08 18.80
C TYR A 293 -16.26 4.05 19.84
N TRP A 294 -16.48 2.78 19.50
CA TRP A 294 -15.90 1.66 20.22
C TRP A 294 -14.57 1.28 19.58
N ASP A 295 -13.52 1.18 20.39
CA ASP A 295 -12.34 0.37 20.09
C ASP A 295 -12.56 -1.05 20.62
N GLY A 296 -12.04 -2.05 19.90
CA GLY A 296 -12.34 -3.44 20.19
C GLY A 296 -11.59 -4.46 19.34
N ILE A 297 -11.94 -5.71 19.59
CA ILE A 297 -11.38 -6.88 18.91
C ILE A 297 -12.43 -7.50 17.99
N ALA A 298 -12.16 -7.55 16.69
CA ALA A 298 -12.96 -8.31 15.73
C ALA A 298 -12.46 -9.76 15.65
N TYR A 299 -13.39 -10.72 15.69
CA TYR A 299 -13.13 -12.14 15.51
C TYR A 299 -13.57 -12.54 14.12
N VAL A 300 -12.60 -12.87 13.28
CA VAL A 300 -12.74 -12.88 11.82
C VAL A 300 -12.55 -14.29 11.28
N ASN A 301 -13.40 -14.63 10.32
CA ASN A 301 -13.24 -15.80 9.47
C ASN A 301 -12.96 -15.37 8.03
N ILE A 302 -11.98 -16.01 7.40
CA ILE A 302 -11.78 -15.95 5.96
C ILE A 302 -11.88 -17.38 5.40
N PRO A 303 -12.83 -17.68 4.51
CA PRO A 303 -12.97 -19.01 3.91
C PRO A 303 -11.87 -19.26 2.88
N PHE A 304 -11.31 -20.47 2.91
CA PHE A 304 -10.32 -20.97 1.96
C PHE A 304 -10.75 -22.36 1.47
N GLU A 305 -11.36 -22.43 0.29
CA GLU A 305 -11.97 -23.67 -0.22
C GLU A 305 -12.94 -24.30 0.82
N LYS A 306 -12.58 -25.46 1.38
CA LYS A 306 -13.34 -26.19 2.41
C LYS A 306 -12.91 -25.86 3.84
N ASP A 307 -11.83 -25.08 3.99
CA ASP A 307 -11.26 -24.69 5.27
C ASP A 307 -11.61 -23.23 5.59
N THR A 308 -11.28 -22.78 6.81
CA THR A 308 -11.51 -21.39 7.23
C THR A 308 -10.38 -20.94 8.14
N LEU A 309 -9.71 -19.86 7.74
CA LEU A 309 -8.76 -19.15 8.57
C LEU A 309 -9.53 -18.35 9.63
N LYS A 310 -9.29 -18.65 10.90
CA LYS A 310 -9.90 -17.96 12.05
C LYS A 310 -8.83 -17.17 12.80
N PHE A 311 -9.03 -15.88 12.98
CA PHE A 311 -8.10 -15.02 13.72
C PHE A 311 -8.82 -13.83 14.34
N LYS A 312 -8.21 -13.23 15.35
CA LYS A 312 -8.69 -11.98 15.95
C LYS A 312 -7.87 -10.80 15.45
N LYS A 313 -8.49 -9.63 15.35
CA LYS A 313 -7.85 -8.36 15.04
C LYS A 313 -8.26 -7.30 16.06
N GLU A 314 -7.27 -6.81 16.79
CA GLU A 314 -7.35 -5.65 17.68
C GLU A 314 -7.30 -4.34 16.87
N ASP A 315 -7.61 -3.22 17.53
CA ASP A 315 -7.69 -1.87 16.93
C ASP A 315 -8.74 -1.75 15.81
N ILE A 316 -9.91 -2.35 16.03
CA ILE A 316 -11.06 -2.22 15.12
C ILE A 316 -12.07 -1.25 15.73
N PHE A 317 -12.23 -0.12 15.03
CA PHE A 317 -13.13 0.95 15.42
C PHE A 317 -14.52 0.74 14.84
N LEU A 318 -15.54 1.00 15.64
CA LEU A 318 -16.94 1.00 15.25
C LEU A 318 -17.56 2.33 15.66
N ASP A 319 -17.98 3.12 14.68
CA ASP A 319 -18.53 4.43 14.93
C ASP A 319 -19.92 4.35 15.60
N ASP A 320 -20.21 5.31 16.49
CA ASP A 320 -21.49 5.43 17.18
C ASP A 320 -22.24 6.73 16.77
N TYR A 321 -22.14 7.13 15.50
CA TYR A 321 -22.73 8.38 14.96
C TYR A 321 -24.27 8.41 14.94
N SER A 322 -24.98 7.39 15.42
CA SER A 322 -26.44 7.37 15.34
C SER A 322 -27.06 8.07 16.55
N ASN A 323 -27.70 9.23 16.33
CA ASN A 323 -28.51 10.00 17.30
C ASN A 323 -29.73 9.23 17.87
N LYS A 324 -29.82 7.93 17.61
CA LYS A 324 -30.78 7.02 18.25
C LYS A 324 -29.93 6.14 19.14
N GLU A 325 -30.26 6.04 20.41
CA GLU A 325 -29.69 5.10 21.38
C GLU A 325 -29.72 3.66 20.83
N LYS A 326 -28.79 3.33 19.93
CA LYS A 326 -28.58 1.97 19.45
C LYS A 326 -27.83 1.31 20.57
N SER A 327 -28.57 0.50 21.31
CA SER A 327 -28.16 -0.11 22.57
C SER A 327 -26.66 -0.44 22.59
N ILE A 328 -26.03 0.10 23.62
CA ILE A 328 -24.63 -0.04 24.06
C ILE A 328 -24.17 -1.51 24.10
N TYR A 329 -25.10 -2.47 23.99
CA TYR A 329 -24.92 -3.92 24.11
C TYR A 329 -25.19 -4.74 22.85
N SER A 330 -25.62 -4.14 21.75
CA SER A 330 -26.03 -4.91 20.57
C SER A 330 -24.91 -5.03 19.54
N THR A 331 -24.23 -6.18 19.57
CA THR A 331 -23.52 -6.75 18.42
C THR A 331 -24.52 -7.27 17.39
N THR A 332 -25.57 -6.51 17.06
CA THR A 332 -26.54 -6.90 16.03
C THR A 332 -25.83 -6.98 14.68
N LYS A 333 -26.34 -7.85 13.81
CA LYS A 333 -25.84 -8.04 12.43
C LYS A 333 -25.70 -6.72 11.65
N ASP A 334 -26.44 -5.68 12.03
CA ASP A 334 -26.53 -4.40 11.33
C ASP A 334 -25.19 -3.65 11.21
N ASN A 335 -24.20 -3.95 12.08
CA ASN A 335 -22.88 -3.32 12.02
C ASN A 335 -21.77 -4.25 11.48
N TRP A 336 -22.11 -5.49 11.07
CA TRP A 336 -21.11 -6.45 10.59
C TRP A 336 -20.41 -5.95 9.32
N THR A 337 -21.14 -5.37 8.39
CA THR A 337 -20.57 -4.80 7.16
C THR A 337 -19.53 -3.72 7.44
N GLU A 338 -19.79 -2.84 8.41
CA GLU A 338 -18.85 -1.78 8.79
C GLU A 338 -17.57 -2.38 9.42
N MET A 339 -17.73 -3.37 10.29
CA MET A 339 -16.60 -4.08 10.89
C MET A 339 -15.80 -4.88 9.85
N GLU A 340 -16.48 -5.53 8.90
CA GLU A 340 -15.84 -6.26 7.79
C GLU A 340 -15.05 -5.28 6.91
N ASN A 341 -15.60 -4.10 6.61
CA ASN A 341 -14.89 -3.02 5.92
C ASN A 341 -13.67 -2.52 6.71
N ALA A 342 -13.80 -2.34 8.04
CA ALA A 342 -12.71 -1.91 8.90
C ALA A 342 -11.57 -2.95 8.92
N VAL A 343 -11.90 -4.23 9.04
CA VAL A 343 -10.93 -5.34 8.93
C VAL A 343 -10.31 -5.36 7.55
N ASN A 344 -11.10 -5.20 6.48
CA ASN A 344 -10.59 -5.24 5.12
C ASN A 344 -9.50 -4.20 4.87
N LYS A 345 -9.67 -2.97 5.38
CA LYS A 345 -8.67 -1.91 5.27
C LYS A 345 -7.33 -2.25 5.95
N LYS A 346 -7.30 -3.21 6.88
CA LYS A 346 -6.09 -3.62 7.61
C LYS A 346 -5.31 -4.72 6.92
N TYR A 347 -5.85 -5.35 5.87
CA TYR A 347 -5.21 -6.48 5.21
C TYR A 347 -5.26 -6.36 3.69
N SER A 348 -4.19 -6.78 3.04
CA SER A 348 -4.15 -6.98 1.60
C SER A 348 -3.96 -8.45 1.30
N TYR A 349 -4.51 -8.91 0.19
CA TYR A 349 -4.34 -10.29 -0.27
C TYR A 349 -3.91 -10.36 -1.73
N TYR A 350 -3.29 -11.48 -2.05
CA TYR A 350 -3.05 -11.89 -3.43
C TYR A 350 -3.28 -13.40 -3.56
N SER A 351 -4.09 -13.78 -4.54
CA SER A 351 -4.36 -15.17 -4.91
C SER A 351 -4.47 -15.29 -6.42
N ASN A 352 -3.96 -16.36 -7.01
CA ASN A 352 -4.10 -16.68 -8.43
C ASN A 352 -4.47 -18.17 -8.56
N PRO A 353 -5.46 -18.56 -9.40
CA PRO A 353 -5.89 -19.96 -9.55
C PRO A 353 -4.77 -20.96 -9.88
N ASN A 354 -3.70 -20.49 -10.52
CA ASN A 354 -2.57 -21.31 -10.91
C ASN A 354 -1.55 -21.51 -9.76
N LEU A 355 -1.70 -20.77 -8.66
CA LEU A 355 -0.82 -20.87 -7.49
C LEU A 355 -1.45 -21.78 -6.42
N LYS A 356 -0.59 -22.49 -5.68
CA LYS A 356 -0.96 -23.33 -4.53
C LYS A 356 -0.78 -22.62 -3.19
N PHE A 357 -0.67 -21.29 -3.24
CA PHE A 357 -0.55 -20.44 -2.07
C PHE A 357 -1.28 -19.11 -2.26
N THR A 358 -1.56 -18.48 -1.13
CA THR A 358 -2.10 -17.13 -1.02
C THR A 358 -1.15 -16.28 -0.20
N LEU A 359 -1.01 -15.01 -0.56
CA LEU A 359 -0.28 -14.03 0.24
C LEU A 359 -1.26 -13.15 1.00
N ILE A 360 -0.98 -12.88 2.27
CA ILE A 360 -1.71 -11.90 3.09
C ILE A 360 -0.70 -10.95 3.72
N SER A 361 -0.89 -9.65 3.52
CA SER A 361 -0.14 -8.62 4.22
C SER A 361 -1.02 -7.95 5.27
N GLU A 362 -0.47 -7.64 6.44
CA GLU A 362 -1.13 -6.84 7.46
C GLU A 362 -0.58 -5.40 7.45
N ASP A 363 -1.46 -4.40 7.39
CA ASP A 363 -1.08 -3.00 7.23
C ASP A 363 -0.28 -2.44 8.42
N LYS A 364 -0.63 -2.82 9.66
CA LYS A 364 0.06 -2.29 10.87
C LYS A 364 1.45 -2.89 11.06
N SER A 365 1.57 -4.22 10.99
CA SER A 365 2.84 -4.92 11.21
C SER A 365 3.73 -4.94 9.96
N LYS A 366 3.14 -4.67 8.79
CA LYS A 366 3.77 -4.84 7.47
C LYS A 366 4.40 -6.23 7.28
N ASN A 367 3.87 -7.24 7.99
CA ASN A 367 4.28 -8.63 7.80
C ASN A 367 3.58 -9.19 6.56
N LEU A 368 4.34 -9.88 5.72
CA LEU A 368 3.81 -10.66 4.60
C LEU A 368 3.79 -12.14 4.99
N TYR A 369 2.60 -12.70 5.07
CA TYR A 369 2.35 -14.11 5.32
C TYR A 369 2.11 -14.85 4.01
N ILE A 370 2.58 -16.09 3.96
CA ILE A 370 2.27 -17.03 2.90
C ILE A 370 1.50 -18.22 3.47
N ILE A 371 0.35 -18.49 2.86
CA ILE A 371 -0.57 -19.57 3.19
C ILE A 371 -0.46 -20.62 2.10
N ARG A 372 0.10 -21.80 2.41
CA ARG A 372 0.31 -22.88 1.44
C ARG A 372 -0.63 -24.04 1.70
N LYS A 373 -1.15 -24.65 0.64
CA LYS A 373 -1.87 -25.92 0.75
C LYS A 373 -0.88 -27.05 1.03
N THR A 374 -1.17 -27.88 2.02
CA THR A 374 -0.29 -28.98 2.46
C THR A 374 -0.49 -30.29 1.71
N LYS A 375 -1.55 -30.40 0.91
CA LYS A 375 -1.90 -31.60 0.13
C LYS A 375 -2.60 -31.24 -1.17
#